data_AF-A0A8T3ZQS5-F1
#
_entry.id   AF-A0A8T3ZQS5-F1
#
_cell.length_a   1.000
_cell.length_b   1.000
_cell.length_c   1.000
_cell.angle_alpha   90.00
_cell.angle_beta   90.00
_cell.angle_gamma   90.00
#
_symmetry.space_group_name_H-M   'P 1'
#
loop_
_entity.id
_entity.type
_entity.pdbx_description
1 polymer ?
#
loop_
_entity_poly.entity_id
_entity_poly.type
_entity_poly.pdbx_seq_one_letter_code
_entity_poly.pdbx_strand_id
1 'polypeptide(L)'
;MEQERIIDLEQQKIIFAHITKIMKNKIEILENQRNVLSYALAAKVTSESNTKILKKRINLKTIYCITVCAVIASGSVITINQLKSDDTGMPFKTKYVVENLRGDTVDTWKFWKIDAESTLVVNIANSGIVDEHKIKSIKNAILSTDRISIDDSITHKGLGTSSTYFAGWKGALEESSTIKTKYSIPTKFKIIESESGIGNIVIKLSTLKDQDGYSGFTKSTVDGDEILKSQIVIYDVDSLSDEELATIIRHEFGHAIGLGHSTAPEDLMAPTISMQVPYISECDTDAISQLYDGVTMDKTVCAK
;
A
#
# COMPACT_ATOMS: atom_id res chain seq x y z
N MET A 1 -36.37 -7.10 7.06
CA MET A 1 -36.39 -5.68 7.47
C MET A 1 -35.85 -5.44 8.88
N GLU A 2 -36.45 -5.95 9.97
CA GLU A 2 -35.94 -5.68 11.33
C GLU A 2 -34.62 -6.43 11.64
N GLN A 3 -34.50 -7.67 11.16
CA GLN A 3 -33.29 -8.48 11.33
C GLN A 3 -32.09 -7.98 10.51
N GLU A 4 -32.32 -7.46 9.30
CA GLU A 4 -31.28 -6.82 8.48
C GLU A 4 -30.77 -5.52 9.12
N ARG A 5 -31.66 -4.76 9.75
CA ARG A 5 -31.31 -3.51 10.44
C ARG A 5 -30.49 -3.76 11.72
N ILE A 6 -30.69 -4.91 12.38
CA ILE A 6 -29.88 -5.32 13.54
C ILE A 6 -28.47 -5.74 13.10
N ILE A 7 -28.35 -6.48 11.99
CA ILE A 7 -27.04 -6.89 11.42
C ILE A 7 -26.23 -5.67 10.98
N ASP A 8 -26.87 -4.71 10.30
CA ASP A 8 -26.23 -3.44 9.90
C ASP A 8 -25.72 -2.63 11.13
N LEU A 9 -26.50 -2.58 12.22
CA LEU A 9 -26.09 -1.89 13.44
C LEU A 9 -24.88 -2.55 14.13
N GLU A 10 -24.79 -3.88 14.10
CA GLU A 10 -23.65 -4.61 14.65
C GLU A 10 -22.40 -4.40 13.81
N GLN A 11 -22.53 -4.39 12.47
CA GLN A 11 -21.43 -4.08 11.57
C GLN A 11 -20.92 -2.64 11.75
N GLN A 12 -21.82 -1.67 11.90
CA GLN A 12 -21.45 -0.28 12.19
C GLN A 12 -20.68 -0.13 13.50
N LYS A 13 -21.04 -0.90 14.54
CA LYS A 13 -20.29 -0.90 15.81
C LYS A 13 -18.87 -1.44 15.64
N ILE A 14 -18.70 -2.49 14.84
CA ILE A 14 -17.38 -3.08 14.55
C ILE A 14 -16.51 -2.08 13.77
N ILE A 15 -17.07 -1.45 12.73
CA ILE A 15 -16.38 -0.41 11.95
C ILE A 15 -15.97 0.75 12.85
N PHE A 16 -16.88 1.25 13.69
CA PHE A 16 -16.60 2.35 14.60
C PHE A 16 -15.49 2.00 15.61
N ALA A 17 -15.49 0.78 16.14
CA ALA A 17 -14.43 0.30 17.02
C ALA A 17 -13.07 0.23 16.31
N HIS A 18 -13.06 -0.21 15.06
CA HIS A 18 -11.84 -0.30 14.25
C HIS A 18 -11.28 1.09 13.91
N ILE A 19 -12.13 2.01 13.46
CA ILE A 19 -11.75 3.41 13.17
C ILE A 19 -11.24 4.09 14.46
N THR A 20 -11.91 3.87 15.59
CA THR A 20 -11.47 4.43 16.88
C THR A 20 -10.08 3.93 17.27
N LYS A 21 -9.80 2.64 17.04
CA LYS A 21 -8.47 2.06 17.28
C LYS A 21 -7.41 2.66 16.37
N ILE A 22 -7.71 2.81 15.08
CA ILE A 22 -6.81 3.46 14.10
C ILE A 22 -6.51 4.91 14.52
N MET A 23 -7.54 5.66 14.91
CA MET A 23 -7.37 7.05 15.36
C MET A 23 -6.48 7.14 16.61
N LYS A 24 -6.65 6.23 17.58
CA LYS A 24 -5.81 6.20 18.78
C LYS A 24 -4.34 5.93 18.45
N ASN A 25 -4.06 4.92 17.62
CA ASN A 25 -2.70 4.62 17.19
C ASN A 25 -2.07 5.80 16.44
N LYS A 26 -2.85 6.46 15.58
CA LYS A 26 -2.38 7.63 14.81
C LYS A 26 -2.05 8.82 15.72
N ILE A 27 -2.86 9.06 16.75
CA ILE A 27 -2.58 10.09 17.77
C ILE A 27 -1.28 9.76 18.50
N GLU A 28 -1.07 8.51 18.92
CA GLU A 28 0.15 8.09 19.61
C GLU A 28 1.40 8.27 18.74
N ILE A 29 1.32 7.91 17.45
CA ILE A 29 2.41 8.13 16.48
C ILE A 29 2.72 9.62 16.31
N LEU A 30 1.70 10.47 16.17
CA LEU A 30 1.86 11.92 16.02
C LEU A 30 2.44 12.56 17.28
N GLU A 31 2.03 12.09 18.46
CA GLU A 31 2.61 12.54 19.73
C GLU A 31 4.08 12.14 19.85
N ASN A 32 4.43 10.92 19.44
CA ASN A 32 5.82 10.46 19.44
C ASN A 32 6.67 11.27 18.44
N GLN A 33 6.19 11.51 17.23
CA GLN A 33 6.86 12.36 16.23
C GLN A 33 7.06 13.79 16.74
N ARG A 34 6.04 14.38 17.38
CA ARG A 34 6.14 15.71 18.00
C ARG A 34 7.21 15.73 19.10
N ASN A 35 7.29 14.67 19.91
CA ASN A 35 8.30 14.55 20.96
C ASN A 35 9.71 14.44 20.37
N VAL A 36 9.93 13.60 19.34
CA VAL A 36 11.23 13.50 18.65
C VAL A 36 11.64 14.85 18.05
N LEU A 37 10.71 15.56 17.41
CA LEU A 37 10.98 16.86 16.80
C LEU A 37 11.27 17.95 17.84
N SER A 38 10.62 17.92 19.00
CA SER A 38 10.89 18.85 20.10
C SER A 38 12.27 18.61 20.72
N TYR A 39 12.70 17.34 20.87
CA TYR A 39 14.06 17.01 21.30
C TYR A 39 15.11 17.42 20.27
N ALA A 40 14.86 17.19 18.97
CA ALA A 40 15.76 17.62 17.90
C ALA A 40 15.89 19.15 17.82
N LEU A 41 14.79 19.88 18.00
CA LEU A 41 14.79 21.34 18.05
C LEU A 41 15.56 21.86 19.27
N ALA A 42 15.35 21.26 20.44
CA ALA A 42 16.08 21.61 21.66
C ALA A 42 17.60 21.37 21.52
N ALA A 43 18.01 20.27 20.89
CA ALA A 43 19.40 19.97 20.56
C ALA A 43 20.01 20.97 19.56
N LYS A 44 19.23 21.41 18.56
CA LYS A 44 19.67 22.41 17.58
C LYS A 44 19.82 23.81 18.19
N VAL A 45 18.90 24.22 19.06
CA VAL A 45 18.97 25.51 19.78
C VAL A 45 20.16 25.55 20.74
N THR A 46 20.50 24.44 21.40
CA THR A 46 21.71 24.35 22.26
C THR A 46 23.01 24.30 21.46
N SER A 47 22.98 23.75 20.24
CA SER A 47 24.10 23.80 19.28
C SER A 47 24.31 25.22 18.71
N GLU A 48 23.23 25.93 18.35
CA GLU A 48 23.30 27.27 17.77
C GLU A 48 23.57 28.38 18.80
N SER A 49 23.19 28.19 20.08
CA SER A 49 23.50 29.16 21.14
C SER A 49 24.99 29.28 21.47
N ASN A 50 25.78 28.25 21.15
CA ASN A 50 27.25 28.26 21.33
C ASN A 50 28.02 28.99 20.22
N THR A 51 27.37 29.49 19.16
CA THR A 51 28.05 30.11 18.01
C THR A 51 27.71 31.58 17.74
N LYS A 52 26.92 32.26 18.60
CA LYS A 52 26.60 33.69 18.42
C LYS A 52 26.79 34.54 19.68
N ILE A 53 28.05 34.72 20.08
CA ILE A 53 28.49 35.92 20.80
C ILE A 53 29.45 36.70 19.89
N LEU A 54 28.89 37.51 18.98
CA LEU A 54 29.64 38.63 18.38
C LEU A 54 28.71 39.75 17.86
N LYS A 55 28.69 40.85 18.63
CA LYS A 55 28.51 42.28 18.26
C LYS A 55 27.29 42.77 17.43
N LYS A 56 26.38 43.42 18.17
CA LYS A 56 26.12 44.89 18.24
C LYS A 56 25.50 45.67 17.05
N ARG A 57 24.50 46.49 17.45
CA ARG A 57 24.01 47.82 16.96
C ARG A 57 22.75 47.83 16.09
N ILE A 58 21.60 48.00 16.76
CA ILE A 58 20.33 48.43 16.18
C ILE A 58 20.41 49.93 15.90
N ASN A 59 20.11 50.33 14.66
CA ASN A 59 20.10 51.73 14.21
C ASN A 59 18.65 52.17 13.94
N LEU A 60 18.29 53.34 14.45
CA LEU A 60 16.93 53.88 14.63
C LEU A 60 16.17 54.19 13.31
N LYS A 61 16.80 54.03 12.15
CA LYS A 61 16.18 54.27 10.82
C LYS A 61 15.37 53.08 10.27
N THR A 62 15.45 51.92 10.92
CA THR A 62 14.78 50.68 10.46
C THR A 62 13.29 50.63 10.86
N ILE A 63 12.87 51.47 11.81
CA ILE A 63 11.48 51.51 12.31
C ILE A 63 10.52 52.12 11.27
N TYR A 64 10.99 52.99 10.39
CA TYR A 64 10.15 53.64 9.37
C TYR A 64 9.82 52.73 8.17
N CYS A 65 10.63 51.70 7.89
CA CYS A 65 10.31 50.71 6.85
C CYS A 65 9.28 49.66 7.31
N ILE A 66 9.12 49.45 8.62
CA ILE A 66 8.19 48.45 9.16
C ILE A 66 6.74 48.95 9.10
N THR A 67 6.51 50.26 9.21
CA THR A 67 5.15 50.83 9.14
C THR A 67 4.62 50.97 7.70
N VAL A 68 5.47 51.14 6.69
CA VAL A 68 5.04 51.20 5.28
C VAL A 68 4.71 49.81 4.72
N CYS A 69 5.40 48.75 5.15
CA CYS A 69 5.07 47.38 4.75
C CYS A 69 3.78 46.85 5.41
N ALA A 70 3.37 47.40 6.56
CA ALA A 70 2.15 46.98 7.26
C ALA A 70 0.85 47.41 6.57
N VAL A 71 0.88 48.43 5.70
CA VAL A 71 -0.31 48.94 4.99
C VAL A 71 -0.53 48.25 3.63
N ILE A 72 0.48 47.59 3.08
CA ILE A 72 0.30 46.72 1.90
C ILE A 72 -0.15 45.31 2.33
N ALA A 73 0.11 44.92 3.58
CA ALA A 73 -0.34 43.65 4.15
C ALA A 73 -1.84 43.60 4.52
N SER A 74 -2.56 44.72 4.52
CA SER A 74 -4.00 44.78 4.82
C SER A 74 -4.92 44.70 3.59
N GLY A 75 -4.37 44.56 2.38
CA GLY A 75 -5.12 44.41 1.12
C GLY A 75 -5.13 43.00 0.52
N SER A 76 -4.53 42.01 1.18
CA SER A 76 -4.41 40.64 0.63
C SER A 76 -4.49 39.57 1.72
N VAL A 77 -5.51 39.66 2.60
CA VAL A 77 -5.85 38.58 3.54
C VAL A 77 -7.24 38.04 3.22
N ILE A 78 -7.39 37.55 1.98
CA ILE A 78 -8.40 36.54 1.65
C ILE A 78 -7.69 35.52 0.76
N THR A 79 -6.93 34.64 1.39
CA THR A 79 -6.60 33.27 0.96
C THR A 79 -5.53 32.76 1.89
N ILE A 80 -5.93 31.90 2.83
CA ILE A 80 -5.24 30.71 3.34
C ILE A 80 -5.88 30.42 4.70
N ASN A 81 -6.79 29.45 4.69
CA ASN A 81 -6.74 28.30 5.60
C ASN A 81 -7.62 27.20 5.00
N GLN A 82 -7.25 26.74 3.80
CA GLN A 82 -7.43 25.33 3.46
C GLN A 82 -6.29 24.57 4.13
N LEU A 83 -6.40 24.40 5.44
CA LEU A 83 -5.80 23.28 6.14
C LEU A 83 -6.80 22.13 6.00
N LYS A 84 -6.75 21.43 4.87
CA LYS A 84 -7.18 20.04 4.80
C LYS A 84 -5.94 19.24 4.45
N SER A 85 -5.33 18.75 5.52
CA SER A 85 -4.41 17.62 5.62
C SER A 85 -4.41 16.72 4.39
N ASP A 86 -3.43 16.91 3.52
CA ASP A 86 -2.96 15.85 2.65
C ASP A 86 -2.03 14.99 3.51
N ASP A 87 -2.63 14.09 4.27
CA ASP A 87 -1.94 13.00 4.94
C ASP A 87 -2.16 11.74 4.10
N THR A 88 -1.76 11.84 2.83
CA THR A 88 -1.44 10.68 2.01
C THR A 88 -0.01 10.31 2.38
N GLY A 89 0.20 9.09 2.89
CA GLY A 89 1.54 8.55 3.09
C GLY A 89 2.36 8.68 1.80
N MET A 90 3.69 8.77 1.91
CA MET A 90 4.53 8.94 0.71
C MET A 90 4.19 7.87 -0.33
N PRO A 91 4.02 8.26 -1.61
CA PRO A 91 3.61 7.32 -2.65
C PRO A 91 4.66 6.21 -2.81
N PHE A 92 4.21 4.95 -2.87
CA PHE A 92 5.11 3.81 -3.06
C PHE A 92 5.34 3.56 -4.54
N LYS A 93 6.60 3.48 -4.93
CA LYS A 93 7.01 3.15 -6.30
C LYS A 93 7.30 1.66 -6.37
N THR A 94 6.73 0.96 -7.34
CA THR A 94 6.92 -0.50 -7.50
C THR A 94 7.52 -0.83 -8.86
N LYS A 95 8.13 -2.02 -8.96
CA LYS A 95 8.68 -2.53 -10.22
C LYS A 95 8.32 -3.99 -10.39
N TYR A 96 7.81 -4.32 -11.57
CA TYR A 96 7.45 -5.68 -11.94
C TYR A 96 8.20 -6.11 -13.20
N VAL A 97 8.78 -7.32 -13.16
CA VAL A 97 9.50 -7.93 -14.28
C VAL A 97 9.05 -9.38 -14.45
N VAL A 98 8.76 -9.77 -15.69
CA VAL A 98 8.51 -11.16 -16.08
C VAL A 98 9.66 -11.62 -16.97
N GLU A 99 10.30 -12.73 -16.60
CA GLU A 99 11.46 -13.29 -17.31
C GLU A 99 11.16 -14.73 -17.73
N ASN A 100 11.39 -15.04 -19.01
CA ASN A 100 11.29 -16.41 -19.50
C ASN A 100 12.51 -17.24 -19.01
N LEU A 101 12.45 -18.58 -19.17
CA LEU A 101 13.59 -19.45 -18.83
C LEU A 101 14.89 -19.15 -19.60
N ARG A 102 14.82 -18.38 -20.68
CA ARG A 102 15.97 -17.98 -21.51
C ARG A 102 16.56 -16.63 -21.11
N GLY A 103 15.94 -15.92 -20.16
CA GLY A 103 16.38 -14.61 -19.68
C GLY A 103 15.77 -13.41 -20.41
N ASP A 104 14.88 -13.60 -21.39
CA ASP A 104 14.21 -12.49 -22.07
C ASP A 104 13.02 -11.99 -21.25
N THR A 105 12.79 -10.67 -21.26
CA THR A 105 11.59 -10.06 -20.67
C THR A 105 10.41 -10.18 -21.62
N VAL A 106 9.25 -10.57 -21.09
CA VAL A 106 8.01 -10.81 -21.86
C VAL A 106 6.80 -10.12 -21.21
N ASP A 107 5.62 -10.28 -21.81
CA ASP A 107 4.36 -9.71 -21.34
C ASP A 107 4.12 -9.93 -19.84
N THR A 108 3.55 -8.91 -19.18
CA THR A 108 3.39 -8.89 -17.72
C THR A 108 2.31 -9.84 -17.20
N TRP A 109 1.50 -10.39 -18.09
CA TRP A 109 0.31 -11.18 -17.76
C TRP A 109 0.58 -12.67 -17.97
N LYS A 110 0.78 -13.38 -16.87
CA LYS A 110 1.08 -14.82 -16.84
C LYS A 110 0.31 -15.42 -15.67
N PHE A 111 -0.09 -16.68 -15.74
CA PHE A 111 -0.92 -17.29 -14.71
C PHE A 111 -0.28 -18.55 -14.15
N TRP A 112 -0.70 -18.95 -12.95
CA TRP A 112 -0.32 -20.24 -12.38
C TRP A 112 -1.15 -21.33 -13.02
N LYS A 113 -0.51 -22.27 -13.73
CA LYS A 113 -1.20 -23.42 -14.31
C LYS A 113 -1.18 -24.60 -13.33
N ILE A 114 -2.06 -24.52 -12.34
CA ILE A 114 -2.14 -25.51 -11.27
C ILE A 114 -3.54 -26.13 -11.20
N ASP A 115 -3.63 -27.32 -10.59
CA ASP A 115 -4.94 -27.91 -10.25
C ASP A 115 -5.60 -27.12 -9.12
N ALA A 116 -6.94 -27.05 -9.10
CA ALA A 116 -7.71 -26.34 -8.07
C ALA A 116 -7.40 -26.77 -6.62
N GLU A 117 -6.94 -28.00 -6.43
CA GLU A 117 -6.57 -28.54 -5.12
C GLU A 117 -5.12 -28.23 -4.71
N SER A 118 -4.32 -27.70 -5.62
CA SER A 118 -2.91 -27.36 -5.39
C SER A 118 -2.80 -26.22 -4.38
N THR A 119 -1.80 -26.33 -3.49
CA THR A 119 -1.49 -25.28 -2.51
C THR A 119 -0.17 -24.63 -2.88
N LEU A 120 -0.20 -23.32 -3.13
CA LEU A 120 1.02 -22.55 -3.35
C LEU A 120 1.72 -22.29 -2.00
N VAL A 121 3.00 -22.64 -1.93
CA VAL A 121 3.84 -22.36 -0.77
C VAL A 121 4.42 -20.96 -0.92
N VAL A 122 4.09 -20.08 0.03
CA VAL A 122 4.63 -18.73 0.14
C VAL A 122 5.67 -18.74 1.26
N ASN A 123 6.91 -18.44 0.95
CA ASN A 123 7.97 -18.33 1.95
C ASN A 123 8.31 -16.87 2.24
N ILE A 124 8.32 -16.50 3.50
CA ILE A 124 8.84 -15.22 3.97
C ILE A 124 10.27 -15.46 4.44
N ALA A 125 11.23 -14.95 3.67
CA ALA A 125 12.66 -15.00 3.98
C ALA A 125 13.10 -13.75 4.73
N ASN A 126 14.16 -13.88 5.54
CA ASN A 126 14.64 -12.86 6.46
C ASN A 126 13.57 -12.38 7.44
N SER A 127 12.63 -13.23 7.88
CA SER A 127 11.54 -12.79 8.77
C SER A 127 12.05 -12.28 10.12
N GLY A 128 13.23 -12.73 10.56
CA GLY A 128 13.86 -12.30 11.81
C GLY A 128 14.36 -10.85 11.84
N ILE A 129 14.28 -10.09 10.74
CA ILE A 129 14.69 -8.67 10.71
C ILE A 129 13.54 -7.71 11.05
N VAL A 130 12.31 -8.22 11.18
CA VAL A 130 11.12 -7.44 11.51
C VAL A 130 10.37 -8.04 12.70
N ASP A 131 9.55 -7.23 13.35
CA ASP A 131 8.73 -7.68 14.48
C ASP A 131 7.57 -8.58 14.04
N GLU A 132 7.03 -9.36 14.98
CA GLU A 132 5.91 -10.29 14.76
C GLU A 132 4.66 -9.59 14.17
N HIS A 133 4.41 -8.33 14.56
CA HIS A 133 3.30 -7.54 14.03
C HIS A 133 3.42 -7.29 12.52
N LYS A 134 4.63 -7.03 12.01
CA LYS A 134 4.89 -6.88 10.58
C LYS A 134 4.69 -8.19 9.82
N ILE A 135 5.17 -9.30 10.39
CA ILE A 135 4.92 -10.64 9.82
C ILE A 135 3.41 -10.94 9.77
N LYS A 136 2.67 -10.57 10.81
CA LYS A 136 1.21 -10.70 10.83
C LYS A 136 0.55 -9.84 9.75
N SER A 137 1.03 -8.62 9.51
CA SER A 137 0.52 -7.74 8.46
C SER A 137 0.74 -8.34 7.06
N ILE A 138 1.93 -8.91 6.80
CA ILE A 138 2.21 -9.67 5.56
C ILE A 138 1.22 -10.84 5.42
N LYS A 139 1.08 -11.66 6.46
CA LYS A 139 0.17 -12.81 6.45
C LYS A 139 -1.29 -12.40 6.22
N ASN A 140 -1.73 -11.30 6.82
CA ASN A 140 -3.09 -10.78 6.65
C ASN A 140 -3.34 -10.27 5.23
N ALA A 141 -2.39 -9.55 4.63
CA ALA A 141 -2.48 -9.08 3.25
C ALA A 141 -2.61 -10.23 2.23
N ILE A 142 -2.18 -11.44 2.59
CA ILE A 142 -2.27 -12.64 1.74
C ILE A 142 -3.47 -13.51 2.11
N LEU A 143 -3.65 -13.83 3.40
CA LEU A 143 -4.58 -14.86 3.88
C LEU A 143 -5.93 -14.32 4.38
N SER A 144 -6.09 -13.01 4.57
CA SER A 144 -7.38 -12.47 5.01
C SER A 144 -8.45 -12.74 3.96
N THR A 145 -9.63 -13.13 4.45
CA THR A 145 -10.86 -13.29 3.67
C THR A 145 -11.86 -12.18 3.95
N ASP A 146 -11.44 -11.14 4.69
CA ASP A 146 -12.34 -10.07 5.11
C ASP A 146 -12.73 -9.19 3.92
N ARG A 147 -14.02 -8.87 3.88
CA ARG A 147 -14.63 -7.96 2.90
C ARG A 147 -14.91 -6.62 3.55
N ILE A 148 -14.65 -5.55 2.83
CA ILE A 148 -14.81 -4.18 3.28
C ILE A 148 -15.71 -3.48 2.28
N SER A 149 -16.87 -2.99 2.72
CA SER A 149 -17.72 -2.14 1.87
C SER A 149 -17.32 -0.69 2.09
N ILE A 150 -17.01 0.00 0.99
CA ILE A 150 -16.53 1.39 1.03
C ILE A 150 -17.42 2.22 0.12
N ASP A 151 -17.89 3.34 0.65
CA ASP A 151 -18.68 4.32 -0.09
C ASP A 151 -17.82 4.92 -1.22
N ASP A 152 -18.36 4.87 -2.44
CA ASP A 152 -17.66 5.32 -3.64
C ASP A 152 -17.41 6.82 -3.66
N SER A 153 -18.10 7.60 -2.82
CA SER A 153 -17.84 9.02 -2.63
C SER A 153 -16.47 9.29 -1.99
N ILE A 154 -15.93 8.33 -1.25
CA ILE A 154 -14.59 8.39 -0.64
C ILE A 154 -13.51 8.11 -1.69
N THR A 155 -13.81 7.25 -2.65
CA THR A 155 -12.85 6.82 -3.70
C THR A 155 -13.00 7.59 -5.01
N HIS A 156 -13.89 8.60 -5.04
CA HIS A 156 -14.25 9.39 -6.22
C HIS A 156 -14.83 8.56 -7.38
N LYS A 157 -15.39 7.37 -7.09
CA LYS A 157 -15.94 6.43 -8.08
C LYS A 157 -17.46 6.56 -8.28
N GLY A 158 -18.16 7.36 -7.46
CA GLY A 158 -19.61 7.54 -7.57
C GLY A 158 -20.22 8.20 -6.33
N LEU A 159 -21.46 8.68 -6.43
CA LEU A 159 -22.22 9.24 -5.30
C LEU A 159 -23.36 8.27 -4.95
N GLY A 160 -23.38 7.77 -3.71
CA GLY A 160 -24.49 6.96 -3.18
C GLY A 160 -24.42 5.46 -3.53
N THR A 161 -23.28 5.00 -4.03
CA THR A 161 -22.97 3.57 -4.24
C THR A 161 -21.81 3.15 -3.34
N SER A 162 -21.70 1.87 -3.05
CA SER A 162 -20.53 1.31 -2.36
C SER A 162 -19.91 0.20 -3.19
N SER A 163 -18.59 0.11 -3.14
CA SER A 163 -17.82 -0.97 -3.75
C SER A 163 -17.33 -1.94 -2.69
N THR A 164 -17.21 -3.21 -3.07
CA THR A 164 -16.58 -4.23 -2.24
C THR A 164 -15.06 -4.20 -2.43
N TYR A 165 -14.33 -4.28 -1.33
CA TYR A 165 -12.89 -4.41 -1.29
C TYR A 165 -12.49 -5.62 -0.43
N PHE A 166 -11.30 -6.16 -0.65
CA PHE A 166 -10.78 -7.30 0.09
C PHE A 166 -9.50 -6.94 0.85
N ALA A 167 -9.45 -7.34 2.11
CA ALA A 167 -8.31 -7.08 2.98
C ALA A 167 -7.07 -7.90 2.61
N GLY A 168 -7.26 -9.06 1.97
CA GLY A 168 -6.19 -9.92 1.50
C GLY A 168 -6.57 -10.75 0.28
N TRP A 169 -5.53 -11.26 -0.40
CA TRP A 169 -5.69 -11.95 -1.68
C TRP A 169 -6.48 -13.24 -1.60
N LYS A 170 -6.44 -13.97 -0.49
CA LYS A 170 -7.23 -15.18 -0.33
C LYS A 170 -8.72 -14.92 -0.53
N GLY A 171 -9.28 -13.91 0.14
CA GLY A 171 -10.70 -13.55 -0.05
C GLY A 171 -11.01 -13.08 -1.47
N ALA A 172 -10.14 -12.27 -2.06
CA ALA A 172 -10.30 -11.79 -3.43
C ALA A 172 -10.30 -12.95 -4.45
N LEU A 173 -9.39 -13.91 -4.29
CA LEU A 173 -9.24 -15.06 -5.18
C LEU A 173 -10.36 -16.10 -4.98
N GLU A 174 -10.83 -16.29 -3.75
CA GLU A 174 -12.01 -17.09 -3.47
C GLU A 174 -13.24 -16.50 -4.18
N GLU A 175 -13.42 -15.17 -4.17
CA GLU A 175 -14.49 -14.52 -4.92
C GLU A 175 -14.35 -14.72 -6.43
N SER A 176 -13.17 -14.43 -7.00
CA SER A 176 -12.93 -14.64 -8.44
C SER A 176 -13.16 -16.10 -8.86
N SER A 177 -12.87 -17.07 -7.99
CA SER A 177 -13.08 -18.49 -8.24
C SER A 177 -14.55 -18.94 -8.30
N THR A 178 -15.49 -18.08 -7.90
CA THR A 178 -16.93 -18.33 -8.08
C THR A 178 -17.33 -18.29 -9.55
N ILE A 179 -16.57 -17.57 -10.37
CA ILE A 179 -16.72 -17.53 -11.83
C ILE A 179 -15.93 -18.70 -12.42
N LYS A 180 -16.59 -19.50 -13.26
CA LYS A 180 -15.92 -20.60 -13.95
C LYS A 180 -14.99 -20.08 -15.03
N THR A 181 -13.70 -20.28 -14.84
CA THR A 181 -12.62 -19.91 -15.77
C THR A 181 -12.02 -21.14 -16.46
N LYS A 182 -11.30 -20.92 -17.56
CA LYS A 182 -10.53 -21.95 -18.28
C LYS A 182 -9.46 -22.64 -17.42
N TYR A 183 -8.74 -21.89 -16.60
CA TYR A 183 -7.70 -22.37 -15.69
C TYR A 183 -8.10 -22.17 -14.24
N SER A 184 -7.64 -23.02 -13.32
CA SER A 184 -7.97 -22.89 -11.90
C SER A 184 -7.27 -21.70 -11.26
N ILE A 185 -8.02 -20.87 -10.54
CA ILE A 185 -7.49 -19.74 -9.76
C ILE A 185 -6.86 -20.28 -8.45
N PRO A 186 -5.64 -19.89 -8.08
CA PRO A 186 -4.98 -20.34 -6.85
C PRO A 186 -5.64 -19.74 -5.61
N THR A 187 -6.39 -20.52 -4.85
CA THR A 187 -7.04 -20.06 -3.60
C THR A 187 -6.39 -20.61 -2.33
N LYS A 188 -5.52 -21.62 -2.46
CA LYS A 188 -4.88 -22.30 -1.32
C LYS A 188 -3.43 -21.86 -1.19
N PHE A 189 -3.13 -21.22 -0.06
CA PHE A 189 -1.78 -20.77 0.29
C PHE A 189 -1.31 -21.38 1.59
N LYS A 190 -0.04 -21.80 1.63
CA LYS A 190 0.66 -22.17 2.85
C LYS A 190 1.82 -21.21 3.07
N ILE A 191 1.74 -20.40 4.13
CA ILE A 191 2.84 -19.51 4.50
C ILE A 191 3.83 -20.25 5.39
N ILE A 192 5.11 -20.19 5.02
CA ILE A 192 6.25 -20.64 5.82
C ILE A 192 7.22 -19.49 6.02
N GLU A 193 8.05 -19.58 7.06
CA GLU A 193 9.14 -18.64 7.33
C GLU A 193 10.44 -19.42 7.32
N SER A 194 11.33 -19.08 6.40
CA SER A 194 12.63 -19.72 6.29
C SER A 194 13.61 -18.87 5.50
N GLU A 195 14.88 -18.92 5.89
CA GLU A 195 15.98 -18.30 5.14
C GLU A 195 16.28 -19.00 3.80
N SER A 196 15.64 -20.15 3.57
CA SER A 196 15.81 -20.90 2.32
C SER A 196 15.04 -20.23 1.18
N GLY A 197 15.52 -20.34 -0.08
CA GLY A 197 14.78 -19.88 -1.25
C GLY A 197 13.62 -20.81 -1.68
N ILE A 198 13.10 -21.64 -0.76
CA ILE A 198 12.10 -22.69 -1.02
C ILE A 198 10.71 -22.07 -1.02
N GLY A 199 9.87 -22.45 -1.98
CA GLY A 199 8.50 -21.93 -2.14
C GLY A 199 8.19 -21.61 -3.60
N ASN A 200 6.90 -21.59 -3.93
CA ASN A 200 6.41 -21.13 -5.23
C ASN A 200 6.53 -19.60 -5.32
N ILE A 201 6.20 -18.91 -4.23
CA ILE A 201 6.36 -17.46 -4.08
C ILE A 201 7.32 -17.22 -2.91
N VAL A 202 8.36 -16.41 -3.11
CA VAL A 202 9.33 -16.07 -2.06
C VAL A 202 9.30 -14.56 -1.82
N ILE A 203 8.93 -14.14 -0.62
CA ILE A 203 8.94 -12.75 -0.16
C ILE A 203 10.23 -12.53 0.63
N LYS A 204 11.12 -11.69 0.14
CA LYS A 204 12.37 -11.31 0.80
C LYS A 204 12.23 -9.93 1.42
N LEU A 205 12.47 -9.85 2.73
CA LEU A 205 12.50 -8.59 3.46
C LEU A 205 13.92 -8.02 3.47
N SER A 206 14.06 -6.72 3.25
CA SER A 206 15.34 -6.01 3.21
C SER A 206 15.27 -4.69 3.97
N THR A 207 16.27 -4.41 4.80
CA THR A 207 16.48 -3.08 5.42
C THR A 207 17.23 -2.12 4.51
N LEU A 208 17.64 -2.57 3.32
CA LEU A 208 18.30 -1.71 2.33
C LEU A 208 17.24 -0.98 1.51
N LYS A 209 17.52 0.28 1.20
CA LYS A 209 16.79 1.05 0.20
C LYS A 209 17.22 0.64 -1.20
N ASP A 210 16.26 0.57 -2.11
CA ASP A 210 16.56 0.44 -3.52
C ASP A 210 17.17 1.74 -4.09
N GLN A 211 18.08 1.60 -5.06
CA GLN A 211 18.80 2.74 -5.64
C GLN A 211 17.92 3.63 -6.52
N ASP A 212 16.88 3.06 -7.12
CA ASP A 212 15.92 3.75 -7.99
C ASP A 212 14.66 4.20 -7.22
N GLY A 213 14.67 4.02 -5.89
CA GLY A 213 13.60 4.42 -4.97
C GLY A 213 12.39 3.49 -4.95
N TYR A 214 12.52 2.24 -5.42
CA TYR A 214 11.44 1.26 -5.32
C TYR A 214 11.20 0.80 -3.89
N SER A 215 9.93 0.71 -3.48
CA SER A 215 9.52 0.18 -2.17
C SER A 215 9.24 -1.32 -2.22
N GLY A 216 8.86 -1.80 -3.41
CA GLY A 216 8.63 -3.21 -3.71
C GLY A 216 9.10 -3.57 -5.11
N PHE A 217 9.46 -4.83 -5.28
CA PHE A 217 9.82 -5.39 -6.57
C PHE A 217 9.34 -6.84 -6.68
N THR A 218 8.67 -7.16 -7.78
CA THR A 218 8.28 -8.53 -8.11
C THR A 218 8.98 -9.01 -9.38
N LYS A 219 9.50 -10.24 -9.34
CA LYS A 219 10.04 -10.96 -10.47
C LYS A 219 9.38 -12.33 -10.60
N SER A 220 8.73 -12.57 -11.73
CA SER A 220 8.15 -13.88 -12.05
C SER A 220 8.98 -14.59 -13.13
N THR A 221 9.30 -15.86 -12.89
CA THR A 221 9.95 -16.76 -13.85
C THR A 221 8.90 -17.62 -14.52
N VAL A 222 8.90 -17.65 -15.85
CA VAL A 222 7.81 -18.26 -16.64
C VAL A 222 8.30 -19.20 -17.73
N ASP A 223 7.45 -20.16 -18.09
CA ASP A 223 7.58 -21.00 -19.29
C ASP A 223 6.30 -20.89 -20.13
N GLY A 224 6.41 -20.25 -21.30
CA GLY A 224 5.24 -19.86 -22.09
C GLY A 224 4.33 -18.85 -21.36
N ASP A 225 3.12 -19.28 -21.03
CA ASP A 225 2.13 -18.50 -20.29
C ASP A 225 2.04 -18.86 -18.79
N GLU A 226 2.83 -19.84 -18.37
CA GLU A 226 2.79 -20.40 -17.01
C GLU A 226 3.85 -19.76 -16.11
N ILE A 227 3.42 -19.29 -14.94
CA ILE A 227 4.31 -18.91 -13.86
C ILE A 227 4.86 -20.17 -13.19
N LEU A 228 6.18 -20.27 -13.15
CA LEU A 228 6.89 -21.36 -12.46
C LEU A 228 7.32 -20.95 -11.05
N LYS A 229 7.70 -19.68 -10.87
CA LYS A 229 8.17 -19.14 -9.60
C LYS A 229 7.99 -17.62 -9.56
N SER A 230 7.67 -17.07 -8.39
CA SER A 230 7.70 -15.62 -8.18
C SER A 230 8.57 -15.24 -6.98
N GLN A 231 9.24 -14.10 -7.09
CA GLN A 231 10.08 -13.52 -6.05
C GLN A 231 9.65 -12.07 -5.82
N ILE A 232 9.30 -11.76 -4.59
CA ILE A 232 8.96 -10.43 -4.12
C ILE A 232 10.12 -9.95 -3.24
N VAL A 233 10.55 -8.70 -3.41
CA VAL A 233 11.49 -8.02 -2.52
C VAL A 233 10.79 -6.79 -1.98
N ILE A 234 10.78 -6.63 -0.65
CA ILE A 234 10.32 -5.42 0.01
C ILE A 234 11.53 -4.70 0.58
N TYR A 235 11.69 -3.44 0.21
CA TYR A 235 12.82 -2.59 0.61
C TYR A 235 12.48 -1.74 1.83
N ASP A 236 13.52 -1.30 2.54
CA ASP A 236 13.41 -0.37 3.69
C ASP A 236 12.39 -0.82 4.76
N VAL A 237 12.29 -2.12 5.01
CA VAL A 237 11.17 -2.69 5.81
C VAL A 237 11.11 -2.20 7.25
N ASP A 238 12.22 -1.70 7.80
CA ASP A 238 12.32 -1.13 9.14
C ASP A 238 11.65 0.25 9.23
N SER A 239 11.65 1.03 8.14
CA SER A 239 11.02 2.35 8.09
C SER A 239 9.51 2.30 7.84
N LEU A 240 9.01 1.20 7.27
CA LEU A 240 7.60 1.01 6.96
C LEU A 240 6.77 0.76 8.22
N SER A 241 5.59 1.38 8.30
CA SER A 241 4.54 0.96 9.22
C SER A 241 3.87 -0.35 8.76
N ASP A 242 3.10 -0.97 9.66
CA ASP A 242 2.37 -2.21 9.38
C ASP A 242 1.41 -2.09 8.18
N GLU A 243 0.74 -0.94 8.02
CA GLU A 243 -0.21 -0.72 6.92
C GLU A 243 0.50 -0.42 5.60
N GLU A 244 1.60 0.31 5.63
CA GLU A 244 2.42 0.57 4.43
C GLU A 244 3.03 -0.74 3.91
N LEU A 245 3.55 -1.57 4.83
CA LEU A 245 4.02 -2.92 4.49
C LEU A 245 2.88 -3.77 3.91
N ALA A 246 1.71 -3.79 4.54
CA ALA A 246 0.55 -4.53 4.02
C ALA A 246 0.15 -4.05 2.63
N THR A 247 0.16 -2.74 2.38
CA THR A 247 -0.15 -2.11 1.10
C THR A 247 0.79 -2.58 0.00
N ILE A 248 2.11 -2.48 0.23
CA ILE A 248 3.12 -2.92 -0.74
C ILE A 248 2.98 -4.44 -0.97
N ILE A 249 2.76 -5.22 0.09
CA ILE A 249 2.57 -6.67 -0.05
C ILE A 249 1.33 -7.00 -0.90
N ARG A 250 0.19 -6.32 -0.71
CA ARG A 250 -0.99 -6.56 -1.55
C ARG A 250 -0.66 -6.28 -3.03
N HIS A 251 0.02 -5.17 -3.33
CA HIS A 251 0.42 -4.86 -4.70
C HIS A 251 1.38 -5.91 -5.30
N GLU A 252 2.51 -6.16 -4.63
CA GLU A 252 3.53 -7.10 -5.13
C GLU A 252 3.01 -8.54 -5.20
N PHE A 253 2.12 -8.94 -4.28
CA PHE A 253 1.49 -10.25 -4.34
C PHE A 253 0.51 -10.36 -5.52
N GLY A 254 -0.15 -9.26 -5.90
CA GLY A 254 -0.94 -9.17 -7.14
C GLY A 254 -0.12 -9.49 -8.38
N HIS A 255 1.11 -8.97 -8.46
CA HIS A 255 2.07 -9.36 -9.49
C HIS A 255 2.47 -10.84 -9.40
N ALA A 256 2.71 -11.35 -8.20
CA ALA A 256 3.13 -12.73 -8.00
C ALA A 256 2.06 -13.77 -8.40
N ILE A 257 0.77 -13.39 -8.38
CA ILE A 257 -0.34 -14.22 -8.85
C ILE A 257 -0.71 -13.99 -10.33
N GLY A 258 -0.06 -13.01 -10.98
CA GLY A 258 -0.10 -12.85 -12.42
C GLY A 258 -0.60 -11.52 -12.98
N LEU A 259 -1.04 -10.60 -12.12
CA LEU A 259 -1.56 -9.31 -12.59
C LEU A 259 -0.44 -8.40 -13.07
N GLY A 260 -0.72 -7.66 -14.15
CA GLY A 260 0.10 -6.52 -14.56
C GLY A 260 -0.26 -5.25 -13.78
N HIS A 261 0.37 -4.13 -14.14
CA HIS A 261 -0.06 -2.84 -13.61
C HIS A 261 -1.42 -2.41 -14.20
N SER A 262 -2.23 -1.76 -13.37
CA SER A 262 -3.41 -1.03 -13.80
C SER A 262 -3.05 0.33 -14.39
N THR A 263 -3.87 0.82 -15.31
CA THR A 263 -3.75 2.21 -15.81
C THR A 263 -4.48 3.23 -14.93
N ALA A 264 -5.35 2.77 -14.04
CA ALA A 264 -6.09 3.62 -13.12
C ALA A 264 -5.19 4.00 -11.94
N PRO A 265 -4.84 5.29 -11.74
CA PRO A 265 -3.93 5.70 -10.66
C PRO A 265 -4.51 5.48 -9.25
N GLU A 266 -5.83 5.34 -9.14
CA GLU A 266 -6.56 5.03 -7.91
C GLU A 266 -6.76 3.52 -7.67
N ASP A 267 -6.12 2.66 -8.46
CA ASP A 267 -6.20 1.21 -8.35
C ASP A 267 -4.97 0.60 -7.66
N LEU A 268 -5.18 -0.48 -6.88
CA LEU A 268 -4.12 -1.06 -6.05
C LEU A 268 -2.93 -1.45 -6.90
N MET A 269 -3.17 -1.92 -8.13
CA MET A 269 -2.14 -2.36 -9.07
C MET A 269 -1.56 -1.21 -9.90
N ALA A 270 -1.80 0.06 -9.57
CA ALA A 270 -1.14 1.19 -10.21
C ALA A 270 0.39 1.17 -9.97
N PRO A 271 1.24 1.57 -10.94
CA PRO A 271 2.72 1.56 -10.78
C PRO A 271 3.26 2.42 -9.62
N THR A 272 2.43 3.38 -9.17
CA THR A 272 2.70 4.21 -8.01
C THR A 272 1.47 4.18 -7.12
N ILE A 273 1.61 3.70 -5.89
CA ILE A 273 0.50 3.56 -4.94
C ILE A 273 0.39 4.86 -4.13
N SER A 274 -0.64 5.66 -4.38
CA SER A 274 -0.89 6.93 -3.68
C SER A 274 -2.30 7.04 -3.11
N MET A 275 -2.95 5.90 -2.85
CA MET A 275 -4.37 5.84 -2.53
C MET A 275 -4.67 5.84 -1.04
N GLN A 276 -5.86 6.34 -0.71
CA GLN A 276 -6.39 6.34 0.66
C GLN A 276 -6.88 4.96 1.11
N VAL A 277 -7.18 4.07 0.17
CA VAL A 277 -7.80 2.76 0.42
C VAL A 277 -6.99 1.67 -0.29
N PRO A 278 -5.86 1.23 0.28
CA PRO A 278 -4.95 0.25 -0.33
C PRO A 278 -5.44 -1.20 -0.16
N TYR A 279 -6.67 -1.46 -0.58
CA TYR A 279 -7.30 -2.79 -0.57
C TYR A 279 -7.57 -3.27 -1.99
N ILE A 280 -7.72 -4.58 -2.14
CA ILE A 280 -7.96 -5.21 -3.44
C ILE A 280 -9.39 -4.90 -3.87
N SER A 281 -9.56 -4.34 -5.05
CA SER A 281 -10.84 -3.87 -5.56
C SER A 281 -11.58 -4.93 -6.38
N GLU A 282 -12.85 -4.68 -6.69
CA GLU A 282 -13.61 -5.50 -7.66
C GLU A 282 -12.94 -5.54 -9.04
N CYS A 283 -12.27 -4.45 -9.46
CA CYS A 283 -11.54 -4.44 -10.73
C CYS A 283 -10.40 -5.46 -10.73
N ASP A 284 -9.66 -5.57 -9.62
CA ASP A 284 -8.57 -6.53 -9.48
C ASP A 284 -9.10 -7.97 -9.56
N THR A 285 -10.24 -8.25 -8.92
CA THR A 285 -10.88 -9.58 -8.97
C THR A 285 -11.43 -9.94 -10.35
N ASP A 286 -11.91 -8.95 -11.11
CA ASP A 286 -12.34 -9.13 -12.49
C ASP A 286 -11.15 -9.39 -13.41
N ALA A 287 -10.05 -8.67 -13.20
CA ALA A 287 -8.80 -8.86 -13.92
C ALA A 287 -8.22 -10.27 -13.70
N ILE A 288 -8.27 -10.78 -12.47
CA ILE A 288 -7.92 -12.17 -12.18
C ILE A 288 -8.82 -13.12 -12.96
N SER A 289 -10.14 -12.92 -12.92
CA SER A 289 -11.08 -13.81 -13.60
C SER A 289 -10.80 -13.87 -15.11
N GLN A 290 -10.53 -12.73 -15.73
CA GLN A 290 -10.17 -12.65 -17.15
C GLN A 290 -8.83 -13.32 -17.47
N LEU A 291 -7.80 -13.09 -16.65
CA LEU A 291 -6.49 -13.72 -16.78
C LEU A 291 -6.61 -15.26 -16.77
N TYR A 292 -7.35 -15.80 -15.79
CA TYR A 292 -7.51 -17.25 -15.65
C TYR A 292 -8.53 -17.85 -16.63
N ASP A 293 -9.35 -17.03 -17.28
CA ASP A 293 -10.15 -17.47 -18.44
C ASP A 293 -9.32 -17.56 -19.74
N GLY A 294 -8.05 -17.12 -19.70
CA GLY A 294 -7.13 -17.17 -20.82
C GLY A 294 -7.30 -16.01 -21.80
N VAL A 295 -7.87 -14.89 -21.35
CA VAL A 295 -7.91 -13.65 -22.11
C VAL A 295 -6.51 -13.04 -22.11
N THR A 296 -5.93 -12.84 -23.29
CA THR A 296 -4.67 -12.09 -23.43
C THR A 296 -4.95 -10.61 -23.15
N MET A 297 -4.36 -10.07 -22.10
CA MET A 297 -4.48 -8.67 -21.73
C MET A 297 -3.13 -7.99 -21.78
N ASP A 298 -3.09 -6.78 -22.33
CA ASP A 298 -1.89 -5.93 -22.26
C ASP A 298 -1.93 -5.04 -20.99
N LYS A 299 -3.13 -4.70 -20.50
CA LYS A 299 -3.36 -3.80 -19.34
C LYS A 299 -4.71 -4.08 -18.65
N THR A 300 -4.80 -3.84 -17.34
CA THR A 300 -6.08 -3.79 -16.61
C THR A 300 -6.74 -2.45 -16.88
N VAL A 301 -7.96 -2.46 -17.42
CA VAL A 301 -8.79 -1.25 -17.53
C VAL A 301 -9.89 -1.35 -16.49
N CYS A 302 -9.70 -0.63 -15.38
CA CYS A 302 -10.73 -0.44 -14.38
C CYS A 302 -11.68 0.67 -14.84
N ALA A 303 -12.83 0.30 -15.38
CA ALA A 303 -13.92 1.24 -15.64
C ALA A 303 -15.10 0.87 -14.74
N LYS A 304 -15.55 1.81 -13.91
CA LYS A 304 -16.93 1.84 -13.42
C LYS A 304 -17.66 2.93 -14.17
#